data_AF-A0A162C4D0-F1
#
_entry.id   AF-A0A162C4D0-F1
#
_cell.length_a   1.000
_cell.length_b   1.000
_cell.length_c   1.000
_cell.angle_alpha   90.00
_cell.angle_beta   90.00
_cell.angle_gamma   90.00
#
_symmetry.space_group_name_H-M   'P 1'
#
loop_
_entity.id
_entity.type
_entity.pdbx_description
1 polymer ?
#
loop_
_entity_poly.entity_id
_entity_poly.type
_entity_poly.pdbx_seq_one_letter_code
_entity_poly.pdbx_strand_id
1 'polypeptide(L)'
;QVRYTSNGKKSKASYYVWLDSLPIAQIDLGYDAAGTTIASTTLTYLHSDHLNTPRLATNQGGNLVWSWQSDAFGVGQPNTYGGNIDVILRFPGQVADAHSALYYNYFRDYDPETGRYVESDP
;
A
#
# COMPACT_ATOMS: atom_id res chain seq x y z
N GLN A 1 -5.49 2.98 -4.97
CA GLN A 1 -4.65 3.91 -5.75
C GLN A 1 -4.87 3.65 -7.25
N VAL A 2 -5.05 4.68 -8.07
CA VAL A 2 -5.14 4.52 -9.54
C VAL A 2 -3.89 5.12 -10.18
N ARG A 3 -3.28 4.41 -11.12
CA ARG A 3 -2.13 4.88 -11.90
C ARG A 3 -2.54 5.06 -13.35
N TYR A 4 -1.94 6.07 -13.99
CA TYR A 4 -2.19 6.44 -15.37
C TYR A 4 -0.88 6.38 -16.17
N THR A 5 -1.00 6.11 -17.47
CA THR A 5 0.12 6.28 -18.41
C THR A 5 0.38 7.76 -18.65
N SER A 6 1.51 8.09 -19.30
CA SER A 6 1.83 9.46 -19.73
C SER A 6 0.76 10.07 -20.66
N ASN A 7 -0.01 9.23 -21.35
CA ASN A 7 -1.10 9.64 -22.24
C ASN A 7 -2.47 9.72 -21.51
N GLY A 8 -2.49 9.65 -20.17
CA GLY A 8 -3.70 9.77 -19.36
C GLY A 8 -4.63 8.55 -19.39
N LYS A 9 -4.17 7.38 -19.87
CA LYS A 9 -4.95 6.14 -19.85
C LYS A 9 -4.76 5.42 -18.52
N LYS A 10 -5.82 4.85 -17.94
CA LYS A 10 -5.71 4.02 -16.73
C LYS A 10 -4.79 2.84 -17.04
N SER A 11 -3.80 2.60 -16.18
CA SER A 11 -2.87 1.47 -16.32
C SER A 11 -3.02 0.46 -15.19
N LYS A 12 -3.23 0.95 -13.96
CA LYS A 12 -3.40 0.11 -12.77
C LYS A 12 -4.44 0.71 -11.82
N ALA A 13 -5.21 -0.13 -11.14
CA ALA A 13 -5.99 0.27 -9.98
C ALA A 13 -5.80 -0.74 -8.84
N SER A 14 -5.50 -0.24 -7.65
CA SER A 14 -5.31 -1.02 -6.43
C SER A 14 -6.43 -0.75 -5.44
N TYR A 15 -7.05 -1.83 -4.97
CA TYR A 15 -8.12 -1.84 -3.98
C TYR A 15 -7.70 -2.65 -2.76
N TYR A 16 -8.29 -2.32 -1.61
CA TYR A 16 -8.03 -3.00 -0.35
C TYR A 16 -9.33 -3.58 0.21
N VAL A 17 -9.25 -4.80 0.71
CA VAL A 17 -10.36 -5.48 1.39
C VAL A 17 -10.07 -5.47 2.89
N TRP A 18 -11.07 -5.07 3.66
CA TRP A 18 -10.98 -4.90 5.11
C TRP A 18 -11.97 -5.81 5.81
N LEU A 19 -11.56 -6.35 6.95
CA LEU A 19 -12.42 -6.94 7.96
C LEU A 19 -12.39 -6.01 9.17
N ASP A 20 -13.44 -5.23 9.36
CA ASP A 20 -13.46 -4.10 10.29
C ASP A 20 -12.26 -3.16 10.04
N SER A 21 -11.33 -3.07 10.99
CA SER A 21 -10.11 -2.27 10.90
C SER A 21 -8.90 -3.04 10.36
N LEU A 22 -9.02 -4.35 10.09
CA LEU A 22 -7.93 -5.21 9.65
C LEU A 22 -7.88 -5.29 8.11
N PRO A 23 -6.81 -4.83 7.45
CA PRO A 23 -6.64 -5.06 6.02
C PRO A 23 -6.26 -6.53 5.79
N ILE A 24 -7.02 -7.22 4.96
CA ILE A 24 -6.85 -8.65 4.71
C ILE A 24 -6.40 -8.99 3.28
N ALA A 25 -6.62 -8.08 2.32
CA ALA A 25 -6.17 -8.30 0.95
C ALA A 25 -5.98 -6.99 0.16
N GLN A 26 -5.10 -7.07 -0.85
CA GLN A 26 -4.98 -6.10 -1.92
C GLN A 26 -5.39 -6.75 -3.25
N ILE A 27 -6.21 -6.06 -4.03
CA ILE A 27 -6.60 -6.45 -5.38
C ILE A 27 -6.02 -5.41 -6.34
N ASP A 28 -5.10 -5.85 -7.19
CA ASP A 28 -4.53 -5.05 -8.27
C ASP A 28 -5.19 -5.42 -9.60
N LEU A 29 -5.75 -4.42 -10.27
CA LEU A 29 -6.27 -4.51 -11.63
C LEU A 29 -5.26 -3.90 -12.59
N GLY A 30 -4.88 -4.63 -13.63
CA GLY A 30 -4.17 -4.12 -14.80
C GLY A 30 -5.14 -3.84 -15.93
N TYR A 31 -5.03 -2.68 -16.57
CA TYR A 31 -5.85 -2.30 -17.72
C TYR A 31 -5.12 -2.56 -19.05
N ASP A 32 -5.89 -2.75 -20.11
CA ASP A 32 -5.37 -2.80 -21.47
C ASP A 32 -4.73 -1.46 -21.90
N ALA A 33 -4.08 -1.46 -23.07
CA ALA A 33 -3.43 -0.24 -23.61
C ALA A 33 -4.41 0.92 -23.84
N ALA A 34 -5.69 0.64 -24.02
CA ALA A 34 -6.73 1.65 -24.18
C ALA A 34 -7.20 2.26 -22.84
N GLY A 35 -6.92 1.59 -21.72
CA GLY A 35 -7.35 1.96 -20.38
C GLY A 35 -8.83 1.68 -20.10
N THR A 36 -9.45 0.79 -20.88
CA THR A 36 -10.92 0.62 -20.91
C THR A 36 -11.34 -0.72 -20.32
N THR A 37 -10.61 -1.80 -20.63
CA THR A 37 -10.92 -3.15 -20.12
C THR A 37 -9.89 -3.61 -19.11
N ILE A 38 -10.32 -4.47 -18.19
CA ILE A 38 -9.43 -5.11 -17.22
C ILE A 38 -8.73 -6.28 -17.94
N ALA A 39 -7.42 -6.17 -18.11
CA ALA A 39 -6.58 -7.18 -18.74
C ALA A 39 -6.02 -8.21 -17.75
N SER A 40 -5.86 -7.81 -16.47
CA SER A 40 -5.39 -8.71 -15.43
C SER A 40 -5.94 -8.34 -14.05
N THR A 41 -6.06 -9.35 -13.19
CA THR A 41 -6.44 -9.20 -11.78
C THR A 41 -5.48 -9.99 -10.94
N THR A 42 -4.87 -9.38 -9.93
CA THR A 42 -3.95 -10.02 -8.99
C THR A 42 -4.47 -9.85 -7.57
N LEU A 43 -4.71 -10.97 -6.88
CA LEU A 43 -5.09 -11.00 -5.48
C LEU A 43 -3.85 -11.28 -4.62
N THR A 44 -3.63 -10.45 -3.62
CA THR A 44 -2.58 -10.65 -2.61
C THR A 44 -3.21 -10.60 -1.22
N TYR A 45 -2.87 -11.58 -0.39
CA TYR A 45 -3.30 -11.63 1.01
C TYR A 45 -2.36 -10.80 1.86
N LEU A 46 -2.92 -9.94 2.71
CA LEU A 46 -2.17 -9.09 3.63
C LEU A 46 -2.16 -9.73 5.01
N HIS A 47 -0.98 -9.78 5.62
CA HIS A 47 -0.80 -10.27 6.98
C HIS A 47 -0.35 -9.10 7.84
N SER A 48 -1.22 -8.71 8.76
CA SER A 48 -1.01 -7.54 9.60
C SER A 48 -0.60 -7.94 11.02
N ASP A 49 0.11 -7.04 11.69
CA ASP A 49 0.43 -7.21 13.11
C ASP A 49 -0.76 -6.89 14.04
N HIS A 50 -0.51 -6.93 15.35
CA HIS A 50 -1.52 -6.63 16.39
C HIS A 50 -2.06 -5.19 16.34
N LEU A 51 -1.42 -4.28 15.61
CA LEU A 51 -1.88 -2.91 15.38
C LEU A 51 -2.63 -2.78 14.05
N ASN A 52 -2.96 -3.89 13.37
CA ASN A 52 -3.54 -3.90 12.02
C ASN A 52 -2.63 -3.26 10.95
N THR A 53 -1.31 -3.24 11.19
CA THR A 53 -0.34 -2.74 10.21
C THR A 53 0.10 -3.88 9.28
N PRO A 54 -0.09 -3.80 7.95
CA PRO A 54 0.42 -4.82 7.05
C PRO A 54 1.94 -4.99 7.16
N ARG A 55 2.38 -6.21 7.49
CA ARG A 55 3.81 -6.56 7.62
C ARG A 55 4.30 -7.47 6.52
N LEU A 56 3.45 -8.39 6.06
CA LEU A 56 3.77 -9.34 4.99
C LEU A 56 2.63 -9.40 3.98
N ALA A 57 2.94 -9.81 2.76
CA ALA A 57 1.93 -10.16 1.78
C ALA A 57 2.29 -11.42 1.01
N THR A 58 1.30 -12.28 0.76
CA THR A 58 1.49 -13.55 0.05
C THR A 58 0.60 -13.65 -1.18
N ASN A 59 1.09 -14.30 -2.23
CA ASN A 59 0.29 -14.65 -3.40
C ASN A 59 -0.65 -15.84 -3.11
N GLN A 60 -1.43 -16.22 -4.12
CA GLN A 60 -2.38 -17.35 -4.03
C GLN A 60 -1.74 -18.71 -3.73
N GLY A 61 -0.45 -18.89 -4.08
CA GLY A 61 0.31 -20.08 -3.73
C GLY A 61 0.92 -20.04 -2.33
N GLY A 62 0.64 -19.01 -1.53
CA GLY A 62 1.21 -18.82 -0.19
C GLY A 62 2.65 -18.32 -0.19
N ASN A 63 3.21 -17.96 -1.36
CA ASN A 63 4.58 -17.45 -1.43
C ASN A 63 4.62 -15.99 -1.01
N LEU A 64 5.63 -15.63 -0.22
CA LEU A 64 5.90 -14.24 0.17
C LEU A 64 6.23 -13.41 -1.08
N VAL A 65 5.51 -12.31 -1.28
CA VAL A 65 5.71 -11.39 -2.42
C VAL A 65 6.06 -9.97 -1.99
N TRP A 66 5.77 -9.61 -0.74
CA TRP A 66 6.09 -8.31 -0.16
C TRP A 66 6.27 -8.41 1.35
N SER A 67 7.14 -7.57 1.91
CA SER A 67 7.26 -7.40 3.37
C SER A 67 7.65 -5.98 3.73
N TRP A 68 7.27 -5.54 4.94
CA TRP A 68 7.71 -4.28 5.50
C TRP A 68 8.02 -4.41 6.99
N GLN A 69 9.31 -4.58 7.26
CA GLN A 69 9.87 -4.67 8.61
C GLN A 69 10.42 -3.29 9.00
N SER A 70 9.50 -2.37 9.34
CA SER A 70 9.89 -1.07 9.88
C SER A 70 10.16 -1.13 11.38
N ASP A 71 10.82 -0.10 11.90
CA ASP A 71 10.94 0.13 13.33
C ASP A 71 9.60 0.55 13.97
N ALA A 72 9.65 0.91 15.26
CA ALA A 72 8.47 1.34 16.01
C ALA A 72 7.82 2.64 15.49
N PHE A 73 8.56 3.46 14.73
CA PHE A 73 8.10 4.73 14.15
C PHE A 73 7.79 4.61 12.65
N GLY A 74 7.93 3.43 12.06
CA GLY A 74 7.66 3.24 10.65
C GLY A 74 8.82 3.60 9.74
N VAL A 75 10.05 3.71 10.26
CA VAL A 75 11.26 3.83 9.45
C VAL A 75 11.61 2.46 8.87
N GLY A 76 11.78 2.40 7.54
CA GLY A 76 12.16 1.19 6.83
C GLY A 76 11.51 1.13 5.46
N GLN A 77 12.22 0.56 4.48
CA GLN A 77 11.69 0.40 3.14
C GLN A 77 11.05 -0.99 2.97
N PRO A 78 9.92 -1.11 2.27
CA PRO A 78 9.36 -2.41 1.94
C PRO A 78 10.26 -3.21 0.99
N ASN A 79 10.27 -4.53 1.14
CA ASN A 79 10.92 -5.48 0.25
C ASN A 79 9.90 -6.14 -0.68
N THR A 80 10.28 -6.35 -1.93
CA THR A 80 9.48 -7.09 -2.93
C THR A 80 10.19 -8.36 -3.38
N TYR A 81 9.47 -9.48 -3.40
CA TYR A 81 10.03 -10.80 -3.76
C TYR A 81 9.49 -11.25 -5.11
N GLY A 82 10.04 -10.68 -6.19
CA GLY A 82 9.73 -11.08 -7.58
C GLY A 82 8.33 -10.70 -8.09
N GLY A 83 7.51 -10.00 -7.29
CA GLY A 83 6.19 -9.51 -7.68
C GLY A 83 6.17 -7.99 -7.93
N ASN A 84 5.31 -7.54 -8.85
CA ASN A 84 5.02 -6.11 -9.08
C ASN A 84 3.91 -5.62 -8.14
N ILE A 85 4.14 -5.75 -6.84
CA ILE A 85 3.23 -5.32 -5.79
C ILE A 85 3.86 -4.21 -4.96
N ASP A 86 3.02 -3.25 -4.61
CA ASP A 86 3.36 -2.13 -3.75
C ASP A 86 2.18 -1.90 -2.81
N VAL A 87 2.37 -2.19 -1.52
CA VAL A 87 1.37 -1.97 -0.47
C VAL A 87 1.66 -0.62 0.17
N ILE A 88 0.81 0.36 -0.11
CA ILE A 88 0.99 1.74 0.38
C ILE A 88 0.46 1.95 1.80
N LEU A 89 -0.27 0.99 2.36
CA LEU A 89 -0.77 1.07 3.72
C LEU A 89 0.39 1.07 4.73
N ARG A 90 0.26 1.89 5.77
CA ARG A 90 1.22 2.00 6.88
C ARG A 90 0.48 1.72 8.19
N PHE A 91 0.77 2.43 9.28
CA PHE A 91 -0.01 2.32 10.51
C PHE A 91 -1.50 2.63 10.25
N PRO A 92 -2.43 2.27 11.16
CA PRO A 92 -3.85 2.49 10.96
C PRO A 92 -4.19 3.91 10.50
N GLY A 93 -4.95 4.01 9.40
CA GLY A 93 -5.35 5.28 8.80
C GLY A 93 -4.26 5.98 7.97
N GLN A 94 -3.05 5.43 7.90
CA GLN A 94 -1.93 6.02 7.19
C GLN A 94 -1.69 5.39 5.82
N VAL A 95 -1.38 6.23 4.84
CA VAL A 95 -0.92 5.82 3.50
C VAL A 95 0.41 6.49 3.19
N ALA A 96 1.37 5.71 2.68
CA ALA A 96 2.65 6.26 2.27
C ALA A 96 2.52 7.06 0.98
N ASP A 97 3.08 8.27 0.99
CA ASP A 97 3.32 9.06 -0.21
C ASP A 97 4.79 8.94 -0.62
N ALA A 98 5.00 8.41 -1.81
CA ALA A 98 6.34 8.21 -2.37
C ALA A 98 7.04 9.52 -2.75
N HIS A 99 6.32 10.64 -2.92
CA HIS A 99 6.93 11.91 -3.29
C HIS A 99 7.54 12.64 -2.10
N SER A 100 6.82 12.67 -0.97
CA SER A 100 7.25 13.34 0.26
C SER A 100 8.02 12.43 1.22
N ALA A 101 7.92 11.10 1.05
CA ALA A 101 8.34 10.09 2.03
C ALA A 101 7.57 10.16 3.37
N LEU A 102 6.48 10.94 3.43
CA LEU A 102 5.60 11.06 4.59
C LEU A 102 4.44 10.08 4.50
N TYR A 103 3.80 9.85 5.64
CA TYR A 103 2.60 9.02 5.76
C TYR A 103 1.38 9.91 5.99
N TYR A 104 0.55 10.06 4.96
CA TYR A 104 -0.67 10.86 5.01
C TYR A 104 -1.74 10.17 5.86
N ASN A 105 -2.30 10.91 6.81
CA ASN A 105 -3.36 10.49 7.72
C ASN A 105 -4.49 11.52 7.72
N TYR A 106 -5.24 11.59 6.60
CA TYR A 106 -6.45 12.39 6.35
C TYR A 106 -6.38 13.89 6.69
N PHE A 107 -6.12 14.25 7.94
CA PHE A 107 -5.90 15.61 8.41
C PHE A 107 -4.44 16.03 8.46
N ARG A 108 -3.49 15.08 8.52
CA ARG A 108 -2.07 15.40 8.74
C ARG A 108 -1.10 14.50 8.02
N ASP A 109 0.12 15.00 7.82
CA ASP A 109 1.27 14.21 7.37
C ASP A 109 2.17 13.78 8.55
N TYR A 110 2.43 12.48 8.64
CA TYR A 110 3.33 11.87 9.64
C TYR A 110 4.72 11.63 9.04
N ASP A 111 5.75 12.11 9.72
CA ASP A 111 7.15 11.86 9.39
C ASP A 111 7.69 10.70 10.23
N PRO A 112 7.98 9.54 9.61
CA PRO A 112 8.56 8.40 10.33
C PRO A 112 9.99 8.67 10.82
N GLU A 113 10.77 9.54 10.18
CA GLU A 113 12.16 9.81 10.59
C GLU A 113 12.22 10.54 11.93
N THR A 114 11.27 11.44 12.18
CA THR A 114 11.15 12.16 13.46
C THR A 114 10.13 11.56 14.41
N GLY A 115 9.31 10.63 13.92
CA GLY A 115 8.26 9.94 14.67
C GLY A 115 7.08 10.83 15.05
N ARG A 116 6.80 11.90 14.28
CA ARG A 116 5.82 12.94 14.64
C ARG A 116 5.04 13.45 13.43
N TYR A 117 3.90 14.09 13.69
CA TYR A 117 3.21 14.86 12.65
C TYR A 117 3.96 16.17 12.37
N VAL A 118 4.01 16.56 11.10
CA VAL A 118 4.67 17.81 10.66
C VAL A 118 3.78 19.05 10.80
N GLU A 119 2.51 18.85 11.19
CA GLU A 119 1.48 19.88 11.33
C GLU A 119 0.90 19.90 12.76
N SER A 120 0.31 21.05 13.13
CA SER A 120 -0.45 21.20 14.39
C SER A 120 -1.73 20.35 14.36
N ASP A 121 -2.30 20.09 15.55
CA ASP A 121 -3.60 19.41 15.63
C ASP A 121 -4.73 20.32 15.09
N PRO A 122 -5.70 19.78 14.33
CA PRO A 122 -6.82 20.54 13.75
C PRO A 122 -7.76 21.21 14.76
#